data_AF-A0A3S1FI98-F1
#
_entry.id   AF-A0A3S1FI98-F1
#
_cell.length_a   1.000
_cell.length_b   1.000
_cell.length_c   1.000
_cell.angle_alpha   90.00
_cell.angle_beta   90.00
_cell.angle_gamma   90.00
#
_symmetry.space_group_name_H-M   'P 1'
#
loop_
_entity.id
_entity.type
_entity.pdbx_description
1 polymer ?
#
loop_
_entity_poly.entity_id
_entity_poly.type
_entity_poly.pdbx_seq_one_letter_code
_entity_poly.pdbx_strand_id
1 'polypeptide(L)'
;MEGRASVIDGDTVEIAGQRIRFNGIDAPESRQYCDDAKGFEYPCGRRAADALDTFLAASRPLHCTFVDRDRYGRLVGDCERADGRGVQQWLVEQGLALDWPKYSSGIYAGQQAAAKAAMRGIWAGSFQEPWDWRAERHDQGLSTGKPLGLVSPSALVQSWTCQPRRTCSQISSCDEARWYLGNCSWGGKLDRDKDGIACETLC
;
A
#
# COMPACT_ATOMS: atom_id res chain seq x y z
N MET A 1 9.93 21.28 -18.99
CA MET A 1 10.60 20.03 -19.41
C MET A 1 9.71 19.36 -20.44
N GLU A 2 10.26 18.76 -21.48
CA GLU A 2 9.46 18.06 -22.49
C GLU A 2 10.17 16.83 -23.03
N GLY A 3 9.40 15.87 -23.52
CA GLY A 3 9.95 14.71 -24.22
C GLY A 3 9.00 13.53 -24.24
N ARG A 4 9.53 12.38 -24.69
CA ARG A 4 8.82 11.10 -24.58
C ARG A 4 8.86 10.64 -23.12
N ALA A 5 7.68 10.53 -22.53
CA ALA A 5 7.52 10.00 -21.18
C ALA A 5 7.47 8.48 -21.18
N SER A 6 8.12 7.87 -20.18
CA SER A 6 7.91 6.48 -19.76
C SER A 6 7.12 6.48 -18.46
N VAL A 7 6.06 5.68 -18.38
CA VAL A 7 5.25 5.58 -17.15
C VAL A 7 5.95 4.69 -16.13
N ILE A 8 6.06 5.19 -14.89
CA ILE A 8 6.63 4.43 -13.76
C ILE A 8 5.50 3.84 -12.90
N ASP A 9 4.50 4.65 -12.58
CA ASP A 9 3.30 4.27 -11.84
C ASP A 9 2.13 5.24 -12.19
N GLY A 10 1.04 5.21 -11.41
CA GLY A 10 -0.18 5.97 -11.70
C GLY A 10 -0.04 7.50 -11.61
N ASP A 11 1.01 8.02 -10.98
CA ASP A 11 1.25 9.46 -10.87
C ASP A 11 2.70 9.91 -11.12
N THR A 12 3.58 8.98 -11.51
CA THR A 12 4.99 9.25 -11.78
C THR A 12 5.37 8.82 -13.19
N VAL A 13 6.04 9.73 -13.90
CA VAL A 13 6.63 9.48 -15.23
C VAL A 13 8.13 9.81 -15.23
N GLU A 14 8.83 9.32 -16.23
CA GLU A 14 10.23 9.63 -16.49
C GLU A 14 10.40 10.24 -17.88
N ILE A 15 11.07 11.39 -17.95
CA ILE A 15 11.47 12.03 -19.21
C ILE A 15 12.98 12.18 -19.18
N ALA A 16 13.67 11.55 -20.15
CA ALA A 16 15.12 11.63 -20.31
C ALA A 16 15.92 11.35 -19.00
N GLY A 17 15.50 10.33 -18.24
CA GLY A 17 16.15 9.93 -16.98
C GLY A 17 15.76 10.75 -15.76
N GLN A 18 14.88 11.75 -15.90
CA GLN A 18 14.37 12.53 -14.80
C GLN A 18 12.95 12.08 -14.43
N ARG A 19 12.79 11.60 -13.20
CA ARG A 19 11.48 11.28 -12.62
C ARG A 19 10.71 12.53 -12.23
N ILE A 20 9.44 12.55 -12.61
CA ILE A 20 8.48 13.61 -12.38
C ILE A 20 7.26 12.99 -11.72
N ARG A 21 6.95 13.40 -10.49
CA ARG A 21 5.69 13.10 -9.81
C ARG A 21 4.70 14.19 -10.15
N PHE A 22 3.47 13.82 -10.49
CA PHE A 22 2.44 14.79 -10.80
C PHE A 22 2.04 15.61 -9.58
N ASN A 23 1.82 16.90 -9.80
CA ASN A 23 1.37 17.80 -8.76
C ASN A 23 -0.13 17.63 -8.47
N GLY A 24 -0.51 17.80 -7.21
CA GLY A 24 -1.91 17.92 -6.78
C GLY A 24 -2.78 16.66 -6.84
N ILE A 25 -2.24 15.51 -7.25
CA ILE A 25 -3.00 14.25 -7.28
C ILE A 25 -2.24 13.15 -6.55
N ASP A 26 -2.97 12.09 -6.19
CA ASP A 26 -2.40 10.85 -5.63
C ASP A 26 -3.07 9.65 -6.32
N ALA A 27 -2.30 8.84 -7.03
CA ALA A 27 -2.81 7.64 -7.69
C ALA A 27 -2.64 6.40 -6.82
N PRO A 28 -3.46 5.34 -7.01
CA PRO A 28 -3.21 4.07 -6.35
C PRO A 28 -1.81 3.55 -6.64
N GLU A 29 -1.12 3.14 -5.58
CA GLU A 29 0.27 2.68 -5.66
C GLU A 29 0.38 1.43 -6.56
N SER A 30 1.52 1.20 -7.24
CA SER A 30 1.61 0.10 -8.22
C SER A 30 1.28 -1.29 -7.65
N ARG A 31 1.44 -1.48 -6.33
CA ARG A 31 1.14 -2.73 -5.61
C ARG A 31 -0.22 -2.71 -4.91
N GLN A 32 -0.97 -1.62 -5.04
CA GLN A 32 -2.29 -1.47 -4.44
C GLN A 32 -3.34 -2.22 -5.26
N TYR A 33 -4.20 -2.92 -4.52
CA TYR A 33 -5.38 -3.58 -5.01
C TYR A 33 -6.63 -2.85 -4.50
N CYS A 34 -7.70 -2.95 -5.28
CA CYS A 34 -9.01 -2.38 -5.00
C CYS A 34 -10.07 -3.42 -5.36
N ASP A 35 -11.28 -3.27 -4.87
CA ASP A 35 -12.40 -4.16 -5.22
C ASP A 35 -13.30 -3.50 -6.26
N ASP A 36 -13.80 -4.29 -7.20
CA ASP A 36 -14.82 -3.85 -8.14
C ASP A 36 -16.22 -3.82 -7.49
N ALA A 37 -17.24 -3.42 -8.26
CA ALA A 37 -18.63 -3.37 -7.79
C ALA A 37 -19.19 -4.71 -7.25
N LYS A 38 -18.54 -5.83 -7.59
CA LYS A 38 -18.94 -7.19 -7.18
C LYS A 38 -18.07 -7.71 -6.02
N GLY A 39 -17.13 -6.91 -5.53
CA GLY A 39 -16.19 -7.31 -4.49
C GLY A 39 -15.01 -8.14 -5.00
N PHE A 40 -14.75 -8.16 -6.31
CA PHE A 40 -13.56 -8.83 -6.84
C PHE A 40 -12.36 -7.91 -6.80
N GLU A 41 -11.29 -8.39 -6.17
CA GLU A 41 -10.03 -7.68 -6.08
C GLU A 41 -9.37 -7.56 -7.48
N TYR A 42 -8.82 -6.38 -7.77
CA TYR A 42 -8.07 -6.10 -8.99
C TYR A 42 -6.91 -5.13 -8.74
N PRO A 43 -5.84 -5.17 -9.55
CA PRO A 43 -4.64 -4.36 -9.33
C PRO A 43 -4.84 -2.92 -9.83
N CYS A 44 -5.56 -2.11 -9.06
CA CYS A 44 -5.93 -0.75 -9.46
C CYS A 44 -4.73 0.16 -9.76
N GLY A 45 -3.61 0.05 -9.03
CA GLY A 45 -2.42 0.86 -9.33
C GLY A 45 -1.76 0.53 -10.68
N ARG A 46 -1.69 -0.76 -11.04
CA ARG A 46 -1.22 -1.15 -12.38
C ARG A 46 -2.19 -0.70 -13.47
N ARG A 47 -3.50 -0.83 -13.24
CA ARG A 47 -4.50 -0.34 -14.20
C ARG A 47 -4.42 1.17 -14.41
N ALA A 48 -4.13 1.95 -13.36
CA ALA A 48 -3.91 3.39 -13.48
C ALA A 48 -2.68 3.70 -14.35
N ALA A 49 -1.56 3.02 -14.12
CA ALA A 49 -0.35 3.17 -14.92
C ALA A 49 -0.57 2.78 -16.40
N ASP A 50 -1.23 1.66 -16.68
CA ASP A 50 -1.52 1.19 -18.05
C ASP A 50 -2.43 2.18 -18.80
N ALA A 51 -3.42 2.73 -18.10
CA ALA A 51 -4.32 3.75 -18.66
C ALA A 51 -3.57 5.06 -18.93
N LEU A 52 -2.66 5.46 -18.05
CA LEU A 52 -1.80 6.62 -18.25
C LEU A 52 -0.88 6.43 -19.47
N ASP A 53 -0.27 5.26 -19.64
CA ASP A 53 0.58 4.97 -20.81
C ASP A 53 -0.21 5.09 -22.12
N THR A 54 -1.41 4.50 -22.15
CA THR A 54 -2.33 4.60 -23.29
C THR A 54 -2.70 6.05 -23.59
N PHE A 55 -3.00 6.84 -22.55
CA PHE A 55 -3.33 8.26 -22.68
C PHE A 55 -2.16 9.08 -23.24
N LEU A 56 -0.94 8.86 -22.75
CA LEU A 56 0.26 9.56 -23.22
C LEU A 56 0.71 9.10 -24.62
N ALA A 57 0.38 7.87 -25.03
CA ALA A 57 0.66 7.39 -26.37
C ALA A 57 -0.19 8.08 -27.45
N ALA A 58 -1.39 8.55 -27.11
CA ALA A 58 -2.31 9.17 -28.05
C ALA A 58 -1.88 10.57 -28.53
N SER A 59 -1.05 11.30 -27.78
CA SER A 59 -0.50 12.59 -28.19
C SER A 59 0.83 12.88 -27.49
N ARG A 60 1.85 13.24 -28.26
CA ARG A 60 3.25 13.41 -27.82
C ARG A 60 3.86 14.69 -28.43
N PRO A 61 4.89 15.29 -27.80
CA PRO A 61 5.52 14.91 -26.53
C PRO A 61 4.67 15.27 -25.30
N LEU A 62 5.13 14.84 -24.13
CA LEU A 62 4.62 15.32 -22.84
C LEU A 62 5.39 16.58 -22.47
N HIS A 63 4.67 17.65 -22.11
CA HIS A 63 5.25 18.88 -21.56
C HIS A 63 4.92 18.93 -20.07
N CYS A 64 5.93 19.18 -19.23
CA CYS A 64 5.79 19.29 -17.78
C CYS A 64 6.43 20.59 -17.28
N THR A 65 5.67 21.37 -16.52
CA THR A 65 6.13 22.58 -15.82
C THR A 65 6.56 22.21 -14.41
N PHE A 66 7.76 22.68 -14.02
CA PHE A 66 8.29 22.43 -12.69
C PHE A 66 7.57 23.26 -11.64
N VAL A 67 7.12 22.61 -10.57
CA VAL A 67 6.46 23.25 -9.42
C VAL A 67 7.40 23.25 -8.22
N ASP A 68 7.91 22.07 -7.85
CA ASP A 68 8.77 21.90 -6.66
C ASP A 68 9.62 20.62 -6.75
N ARG A 69 10.55 20.43 -5.81
CA ARG A 69 11.22 19.15 -5.58
C ARG A 69 10.72 18.53 -4.29
N ASP A 70 10.34 17.26 -4.35
CA ASP A 70 9.97 16.55 -3.11
C ASP A 70 11.21 16.19 -2.26
N ARG A 71 10.95 15.73 -1.02
CA ARG A 71 12.00 15.31 -0.06
C ARG A 71 12.92 14.20 -0.56
N TYR A 72 12.54 13.49 -1.63
CA TYR A 72 13.31 12.40 -2.23
C TYR A 72 14.07 12.86 -3.49
N GLY A 73 14.03 14.16 -3.81
CA GLY A 73 14.72 14.75 -4.96
C GLY A 73 13.98 14.60 -6.29
N ARG A 74 12.76 14.04 -6.30
CA ARG A 74 11.95 13.94 -7.52
C ARG A 74 11.41 15.31 -7.90
N LEU A 75 11.33 15.60 -9.21
CA LEU A 75 10.61 16.78 -9.67
C LEU A 75 9.12 16.57 -9.41
N VAL A 76 8.45 17.62 -8.95
CA VAL A 76 7.00 17.71 -8.88
C VAL A 76 6.57 18.71 -9.96
N GLY A 77 5.58 18.34 -10.78
CA GLY A 77 5.19 19.18 -11.90
C GLY A 77 3.79 18.97 -12.42
N ASP A 78 3.32 19.99 -13.13
CA ASP A 78 2.08 19.97 -13.89
C ASP A 78 2.37 19.57 -15.33
N CYS A 79 1.68 18.54 -15.84
CA CYS A 79 1.98 17.97 -17.13
C CYS A 79 0.77 18.00 -18.08
N GLU A 80 1.04 18.23 -19.35
CA GLU A 80 0.07 18.25 -20.43
C GLU A 80 0.63 17.55 -21.67
N ARG A 81 -0.25 16.87 -22.40
CA ARG A 81 0.10 16.33 -23.72
C ARG A 81 0.22 17.46 -24.73
N ALA A 82 0.84 17.18 -25.88
CA ALA A 82 0.96 18.12 -26.99
C ALA A 82 -0.37 18.64 -27.56
N ASP A 83 -1.50 17.96 -27.30
CA ASP A 83 -2.84 18.42 -27.66
C ASP A 83 -3.48 19.35 -26.60
N GLY A 84 -2.71 19.77 -25.59
CA GLY A 84 -3.14 20.66 -24.51
C GLY A 84 -3.96 19.96 -23.42
N ARG A 85 -4.08 18.63 -23.47
CA ARG A 85 -4.84 17.90 -22.44
C ARG A 85 -3.99 17.67 -21.20
N GLY A 86 -4.41 18.26 -20.08
CA GLY A 86 -3.77 18.12 -18.77
C GLY A 86 -3.87 16.68 -18.24
N VAL A 87 -2.72 16.14 -17.81
CA VAL A 87 -2.60 14.75 -17.35
C VAL A 87 -3.34 14.54 -16.03
N GLN A 88 -3.09 15.41 -15.05
CA GLN A 88 -3.69 15.24 -13.72
C GLN A 88 -5.21 15.38 -13.75
N GLN A 89 -5.70 16.37 -14.51
CA GLN A 89 -7.13 16.54 -14.73
C GLN A 89 -7.73 15.26 -15.33
N TRP A 90 -7.12 14.72 -16.38
CA TRP A 90 -7.60 13.49 -17.03
C TRP A 90 -7.61 12.29 -16.08
N LEU A 91 -6.54 12.09 -15.30
CA LEU A 91 -6.45 10.99 -14.33
C LEU A 91 -7.59 11.04 -13.31
N VAL A 92 -7.89 12.23 -12.77
CA VAL A 92 -9.00 12.41 -11.83
C VAL A 92 -10.36 12.23 -12.52
N GLU A 93 -10.54 12.75 -13.74
CA GLU A 93 -11.76 12.57 -14.55
C GLU A 93 -12.09 11.09 -14.85
N GLN A 94 -11.06 10.25 -14.97
CA GLN A 94 -11.21 8.81 -15.20
C GLN A 94 -11.29 7.99 -13.91
N GLY A 95 -11.17 8.62 -12.73
CA GLY A 95 -11.13 7.91 -11.45
C GLY A 95 -9.89 7.04 -11.30
N LEU A 96 -8.76 7.46 -11.87
CA LEU A 96 -7.47 6.77 -11.79
C LEU A 96 -6.53 7.39 -10.76
N ALA A 97 -6.84 8.60 -10.31
CA ALA A 97 -6.17 9.28 -9.21
C ALA A 97 -7.18 10.09 -8.40
N LEU A 98 -6.83 10.38 -7.15
CA LEU A 98 -7.58 11.27 -6.27
C LEU A 98 -7.01 12.68 -6.35
N ASP A 99 -7.89 13.67 -6.23
CA ASP A 99 -7.49 15.03 -5.91
C ASP A 99 -6.89 15.04 -4.50
N TRP A 100 -5.67 15.56 -4.34
CA TRP A 100 -5.00 15.61 -3.04
C TRP A 100 -5.02 17.03 -2.50
N PRO A 101 -6.00 17.43 -1.66
CA PRO A 101 -6.25 18.83 -1.32
C PRO A 101 -5.07 19.52 -0.65
N LYS A 102 -4.21 18.74 0.04
CA LYS A 102 -2.97 19.22 0.65
C LYS A 102 -2.04 19.91 -0.35
N TYR A 103 -2.01 19.46 -1.60
CA TYR A 103 -1.12 20.00 -2.65
C TYR A 103 -1.87 20.68 -3.77
N SER A 104 -3.12 20.27 -4.04
CA SER A 104 -3.93 20.85 -5.12
C SER A 104 -4.76 22.04 -4.69
N SER A 105 -4.99 22.24 -3.38
CA SER A 105 -6.01 23.18 -2.88
C SER A 105 -7.41 22.93 -3.47
N GLY A 106 -7.70 21.70 -3.91
CA GLY A 106 -9.01 21.28 -4.40
C GLY A 106 -9.29 21.59 -5.87
N ILE A 107 -8.28 21.93 -6.68
CA ILE A 107 -8.50 22.32 -8.10
C ILE A 107 -9.16 21.21 -8.94
N TYR A 108 -9.06 19.94 -8.54
CA TYR A 108 -9.65 18.80 -9.25
C TYR A 108 -10.93 18.25 -8.58
N ALA A 109 -11.45 18.92 -7.55
CA ALA A 109 -12.59 18.44 -6.79
C ALA A 109 -13.85 18.24 -7.64
N GLY A 110 -14.06 19.10 -8.65
CA GLY A 110 -15.19 18.99 -9.58
C GLY A 110 -15.09 17.72 -10.45
N GLN A 111 -13.89 17.45 -11.00
CA GLN A 111 -13.61 16.26 -11.79
C GLN A 111 -13.75 14.99 -10.94
N GLN A 112 -13.27 15.03 -9.70
CA GLN A 112 -13.39 13.92 -8.76
C GLN A 112 -14.86 13.63 -8.43
N ALA A 113 -15.65 14.65 -8.15
CA ALA A 113 -17.08 14.50 -7.88
C ALA A 113 -17.81 13.89 -9.09
N ALA A 114 -17.47 14.31 -10.31
CA ALA A 114 -18.03 13.75 -11.53
C ALA A 114 -17.61 12.27 -11.74
N ALA A 115 -16.34 11.93 -11.49
CA ALA A 115 -15.85 10.56 -11.60
C ALA A 115 -16.52 9.63 -10.57
N LYS A 116 -16.71 10.12 -9.34
CA LYS A 116 -17.43 9.42 -8.26
C LYS A 116 -18.90 9.19 -8.61
N ALA A 117 -19.60 10.23 -9.06
CA ALA A 117 -21.01 10.12 -9.46
C ALA A 117 -21.21 9.15 -10.64
N ALA A 118 -20.21 9.05 -11.53
CA ALA A 118 -20.23 8.15 -12.68
C ALA A 118 -19.62 6.76 -12.39
N MET A 119 -19.22 6.46 -11.15
CA MET A 119 -18.60 5.18 -10.74
C MET A 119 -17.40 4.79 -11.64
N ARG A 120 -16.56 5.77 -12.01
CA ARG A 120 -15.40 5.55 -12.89
C ARG A 120 -14.17 5.08 -12.13
N GLY A 121 -13.39 4.20 -12.76
CA GLY A 121 -12.10 3.76 -12.22
C GLY A 121 -12.26 3.14 -10.83
N ILE A 122 -11.48 3.63 -9.86
CA ILE A 122 -11.52 3.14 -8.48
C ILE A 122 -12.87 3.39 -7.79
N TRP A 123 -13.65 4.38 -8.25
CA TRP A 123 -14.98 4.66 -7.72
C TRP A 123 -16.02 3.60 -8.06
N ALA A 124 -15.71 2.63 -8.93
CA ALA A 124 -16.62 1.54 -9.27
C ALA A 124 -16.87 0.57 -8.11
N GLY A 125 -16.00 0.53 -7.11
CA GLY A 125 -16.14 -0.34 -5.94
C GLY A 125 -15.47 0.25 -4.69
N SER A 126 -14.90 -0.60 -3.85
CA SER A 126 -14.19 -0.18 -2.63
C SER A 126 -12.69 -0.07 -2.85
N PHE A 127 -12.08 0.91 -2.19
CA PHE A 127 -10.64 1.09 -2.18
C PHE A 127 -10.21 1.82 -0.91
N GLN A 128 -8.95 1.66 -0.56
CA GLN A 128 -8.26 2.50 0.42
C GLN A 128 -7.63 3.70 -0.28
N GLU A 129 -7.68 4.88 0.30
CA GLU A 129 -7.03 6.05 -0.31
C GLU A 129 -5.51 5.83 -0.39
N PRO A 130 -4.81 6.24 -1.48
CA PRO A 130 -3.42 5.87 -1.67
C PRO A 130 -2.47 6.42 -0.59
N TRP A 131 -2.77 7.60 -0.03
CA TRP A 131 -2.02 8.16 1.09
C TRP A 131 -2.15 7.34 2.37
N ASP A 132 -3.33 6.78 2.66
CA ASP A 132 -3.55 5.91 3.81
C ASP A 132 -2.86 4.55 3.59
N TRP A 133 -2.99 3.99 2.39
CA TRP A 133 -2.32 2.75 1.98
C TRP A 133 -0.79 2.85 2.16
N ARG A 134 -0.22 4.00 1.81
CA ARG A 134 1.20 4.31 2.02
C ARG A 134 1.55 4.46 3.49
N ALA A 135 0.75 5.19 4.27
CA ALA A 135 1.01 5.42 5.69
C ALA A 135 1.06 4.09 6.46
N GLU A 136 0.08 3.21 6.25
CA GLU A 136 0.04 1.89 6.89
C GLU A 136 1.25 1.02 6.52
N ARG A 137 1.71 1.10 5.27
CA ARG A 137 2.88 0.32 4.82
C ARG A 137 4.20 0.92 5.23
N HIS A 138 4.28 2.23 5.44
CA HIS A 138 5.45 2.86 6.03
C HIS A 138 5.62 2.40 7.49
N ASP A 139 4.52 2.24 8.23
CA ASP A 139 4.53 1.68 9.58
C ASP A 139 4.89 0.18 9.57
N GLN A 140 4.44 -0.58 8.56
CA GLN A 140 4.90 -1.96 8.37
C GLN A 140 6.37 -2.07 7.91
N GLY A 141 6.90 -1.06 7.19
CA GLY A 141 8.31 -0.95 6.81
C GLY A 141 9.22 -0.62 8.00
N LEU A 142 8.74 0.20 8.94
CA LEU A 142 9.37 0.43 10.25
C LEU A 142 9.30 -0.81 11.17
N SER A 143 8.47 -1.82 10.83
CA SER A 143 8.45 -3.14 11.47
C SER A 143 9.41 -4.16 10.81
N THR A 144 10.12 -3.79 9.74
CA THR A 144 11.13 -4.66 9.08
C THR A 144 12.59 -4.31 9.38
N GLY A 145 12.84 -3.44 10.35
CA GLY A 145 14.13 -3.38 11.04
C GLY A 145 13.91 -3.88 12.46
N LYS A 146 14.37 -5.09 12.80
CA LYS A 146 14.52 -5.53 14.18
C LYS A 146 15.28 -4.44 14.97
N PRO A 147 14.73 -3.86 16.05
CA PRO A 147 15.54 -3.35 17.13
C PRO A 147 15.42 -4.33 18.31
N LEU A 148 16.54 -4.56 18.97
CA LEU A 148 16.55 -5.18 20.28
C LEU A 148 15.67 -4.36 21.24
N GLY A 149 14.82 -5.06 22.01
CA GLY A 149 14.32 -4.59 23.30
C GLY A 149 13.12 -3.63 23.26
N LEU A 150 11.92 -4.20 23.40
CA LEU A 150 10.95 -3.94 24.49
C LEU A 150 9.59 -4.45 24.02
N VAL A 151 9.24 -5.64 24.51
CA VAL A 151 7.96 -6.30 24.24
C VAL A 151 6.88 -5.61 25.06
N SER A 152 5.78 -5.18 24.41
CA SER A 152 4.50 -5.01 25.10
C SER A 152 3.31 -5.10 24.13
N PRO A 153 2.16 -5.59 24.62
CA PRO A 153 1.59 -6.80 24.06
C PRO A 153 0.18 -6.57 23.52
N SER A 154 -0.11 -7.12 22.34
CA SER A 154 -1.42 -7.69 21.99
C SER A 154 -1.30 -8.35 20.62
N ALA A 155 -0.55 -9.45 20.60
CA ALA A 155 -0.71 -10.45 19.57
C ALA A 155 -2.10 -11.10 19.74
N LEU A 156 -2.70 -11.47 18.61
CA LEU A 156 -3.85 -12.35 18.48
C LEU A 156 -3.92 -13.36 19.65
N VAL A 157 -4.90 -13.18 20.53
CA VAL A 157 -5.11 -14.08 21.67
C VAL A 157 -5.64 -15.39 21.12
N GLN A 158 -4.75 -16.34 20.82
CA GLN A 158 -5.11 -17.74 20.94
C GLN A 158 -5.22 -18.01 22.44
N SER A 159 -6.46 -18.12 22.93
CA SER A 159 -6.76 -18.32 24.36
C SER A 159 -6.51 -19.76 24.75
N TRP A 160 -5.23 -20.14 24.87
CA TRP A 160 -4.86 -21.39 25.50
C TRP A 160 -5.15 -21.34 27.00
N THR A 161 -5.58 -22.45 27.59
CA THR A 161 -5.93 -22.56 29.02
C THR A 161 -5.16 -23.69 29.67
N CYS A 162 -4.73 -23.50 30.93
CA CYS A 162 -3.98 -24.52 31.68
C CYS A 162 -4.81 -25.75 32.09
N GLN A 163 -6.08 -25.79 31.73
CA GLN A 163 -6.96 -26.92 31.94
C GLN A 163 -7.66 -27.26 30.62
N PRO A 164 -7.77 -28.55 30.24
CA PRO A 164 -7.16 -29.72 30.90
C PRO A 164 -5.63 -29.77 30.73
N ARG A 165 -4.95 -30.52 31.61
CA ARG A 165 -3.49 -30.73 31.48
C ARG A 165 -3.18 -31.48 30.19
N ARG A 166 -2.32 -30.90 29.35
CA ARG A 166 -1.87 -31.50 28.08
C ARG A 166 -0.50 -32.18 28.25
N THR A 167 -0.22 -33.13 27.36
CA THR A 167 1.09 -33.75 27.17
C THR A 167 1.60 -33.43 25.77
N CYS A 168 2.89 -33.61 25.47
CA CYS A 168 3.46 -33.26 24.17
C CYS A 168 2.79 -33.94 22.97
N SER A 169 2.21 -35.12 23.14
CA SER A 169 1.44 -35.78 22.08
C SER A 169 0.09 -35.14 21.77
N GLN A 170 -0.39 -34.24 22.63
CA GLN A 170 -1.67 -33.56 22.52
C GLN A 170 -1.53 -32.08 22.14
N ILE A 171 -0.29 -31.61 21.94
CA ILE A 171 0.05 -30.23 21.60
C ILE A 171 0.38 -30.18 20.10
N SER A 172 -0.20 -29.19 19.40
CA SER A 172 -0.20 -29.14 17.94
C SER A 172 0.89 -28.24 17.35
N SER A 173 1.50 -27.38 18.16
CA SER A 173 2.52 -26.44 17.71
C SER A 173 3.54 -26.13 18.81
N CYS A 174 4.73 -25.70 18.39
CA CYS A 174 5.77 -25.28 19.30
C CYS A 174 5.36 -24.05 20.15
N ASP A 175 4.64 -23.11 19.54
CA ASP A 175 4.22 -21.89 20.24
C ASP A 175 3.22 -22.19 21.36
N GLU A 176 2.32 -23.16 21.14
CA GLU A 176 1.41 -23.70 22.15
C GLU A 176 2.19 -24.41 23.29
N ALA A 177 3.21 -25.21 22.97
CA ALA A 177 4.06 -25.88 23.96
C ALA A 177 4.82 -24.88 24.84
N ARG A 178 5.43 -23.86 24.23
CA ARG A 178 6.15 -22.77 24.92
C ARG A 178 5.21 -21.97 25.81
N TRP A 179 3.99 -21.72 25.35
CA TRP A 179 2.99 -21.03 26.16
C TRP A 179 2.64 -21.84 27.42
N TYR A 180 2.39 -23.14 27.30
CA TYR A 180 2.10 -24.00 28.46
C TYR A 180 3.28 -24.09 29.44
N LEU A 181 4.52 -24.15 28.94
CA LEU A 181 5.73 -24.15 29.76
C LEU A 181 5.82 -22.92 30.66
N GLY A 182 5.52 -21.74 30.12
CA GLY A 182 5.62 -20.47 30.84
C GLY A 182 4.40 -20.07 31.66
N ASN A 183 3.21 -20.56 31.33
CA ASN A 183 1.95 -20.05 31.90
C ASN A 183 1.22 -21.05 32.79
N CYS A 184 1.62 -22.33 32.82
CA CYS A 184 0.93 -23.37 33.57
C CYS A 184 1.84 -24.06 34.60
N SER A 185 1.30 -24.34 35.80
CA SER A 185 2.03 -24.98 36.89
C SER A 185 2.55 -26.40 36.57
N TRP A 186 1.96 -27.06 35.58
CA TRP A 186 2.39 -28.36 35.06
C TRP A 186 3.28 -28.26 33.82
N GLY A 187 3.50 -27.06 33.28
CA GLY A 187 4.23 -26.80 32.04
C GLY A 187 5.68 -27.30 32.08
N GLY A 188 6.35 -27.20 33.23
CA GLY A 188 7.71 -27.73 33.41
C GLY A 188 7.83 -29.26 33.27
N LYS A 189 6.71 -29.99 33.15
CA LYS A 189 6.71 -31.42 32.81
C LYS A 189 6.72 -31.70 31.30
N LEU A 190 6.59 -30.65 30.47
CA LEU A 190 6.72 -30.72 29.01
C LEU A 190 8.17 -30.55 28.54
N ASP A 191 9.01 -29.96 29.39
CA ASP A 191 10.45 -29.80 29.19
C ASP A 191 11.17 -30.93 29.97
N ARG A 192 11.61 -31.96 29.23
CA ARG A 192 12.07 -33.22 29.81
C ARG A 192 13.50 -33.10 30.36
N ASP A 193 14.35 -32.40 29.65
CA ASP A 193 15.77 -32.21 29.93
C ASP A 193 16.08 -30.88 30.63
N LYS A 194 15.06 -30.04 30.82
CA LYS A 194 15.08 -28.79 31.61
C LYS A 194 15.96 -27.71 30.99
N ASP A 195 16.02 -27.68 29.66
CA ASP A 195 16.78 -26.70 28.90
C ASP A 195 15.95 -25.46 28.53
N GLY A 196 14.66 -25.46 28.89
CA GLY A 196 13.71 -24.40 28.60
C GLY A 196 12.91 -24.62 27.30
N ILE A 197 13.04 -25.78 26.65
CA ILE A 197 12.34 -26.13 25.42
C ILE A 197 11.30 -27.22 25.70
N ALA A 198 10.02 -26.82 25.77
CA ALA A 198 8.93 -27.77 25.93
C ALA A 198 8.67 -28.54 24.63
N CYS A 199 8.50 -29.86 24.74
CA CYS A 199 8.17 -30.74 23.64
C CYS A 199 9.16 -30.62 22.47
N GLU A 200 10.46 -30.81 22.71
CA GLU A 200 11.58 -30.74 21.75
C GLU A 200 11.27 -31.32 20.34
N THR A 201 10.51 -32.41 20.26
CA THR A 201 10.11 -33.03 18.99
C THR A 201 9.19 -32.15 18.12
N LEU A 202 8.67 -31.06 18.67
CA LEU A 202 7.80 -30.08 18.01
C LEU A 202 8.49 -28.73 17.71
N CYS A 203 9.70 -28.43 18.24
CA CYS A 203 10.18 -27.05 18.46
C CYS A 203 11.49 -26.56 17.77
#